data_AF-A0AAC8SAY4-F1
#
_entry.id   AF-A0AAC8SAY4-F1
#
_cell.length_a   1.000
_cell.length_b   1.000
_cell.length_c   1.000
_cell.angle_alpha   90.00
_cell.angle_beta   90.00
_cell.angle_gamma   90.00
#
_symmetry.space_group_name_H-M   'P 1'
#
loop_
_entity.id
_entity.type
_entity.pdbx_description
1 polymer ?
#
loop_
_entity_poly.entity_id
_entity_poly.type
_entity_poly.pdbx_seq_one_letter_code
_entity_poly.pdbx_strand_id
1 'polypeptide(L)'
;MQFLNQSLGFFNKGCFEPIDRNFITESYQALKPIEEIQNKYNKHDNDSFLNELRDSMVALYLDYELINIQKHGLDAKRSSSDEFLEIKQVSFQSQLIKEFEFKMKPIDSKEQELINLFNLKFGHFSWENYLA
;
A
#
# COMPACT_ATOMS: atom_id res chain seq x y z
N MET A 1 4.20 28.91 -22.91
CA MET A 1 5.34 28.82 -21.98
C MET A 1 6.36 27.89 -22.64
N GLN A 2 7.59 28.33 -22.87
CA GLN A 2 8.60 27.48 -23.54
C GLN A 2 9.43 26.80 -22.46
N PHE A 3 9.35 25.47 -22.36
CA PHE A 3 10.10 24.72 -21.35
C PHE A 3 11.60 24.80 -21.65
N LEU A 4 12.42 25.07 -20.63
CA LEU A 4 13.87 25.07 -20.75
C LEU A 4 14.37 23.63 -20.89
N ASN A 5 15.56 23.45 -21.49
CA ASN A 5 16.29 22.19 -21.49
C ASN A 5 15.60 21.00 -22.20
N GLN A 6 14.72 21.25 -23.17
CA GLN A 6 14.02 20.21 -23.95
C GLN A 6 14.97 19.27 -24.72
N SER A 7 16.22 19.68 -24.93
CA SER A 7 17.25 18.85 -25.57
C SER A 7 17.89 17.82 -24.63
N LEU A 8 17.66 17.89 -23.32
CA LEU A 8 18.26 16.97 -22.36
C LEU A 8 17.54 15.61 -22.37
N GLY A 9 18.31 14.53 -22.36
CA GLY A 9 17.78 13.17 -22.47
C GLY A 9 16.81 12.78 -21.35
N PHE A 10 16.90 13.38 -20.17
CA PHE A 10 15.94 13.13 -19.09
C PHE A 10 14.59 13.84 -19.31
N PHE A 11 14.58 14.98 -20.01
CA PHE A 11 13.33 15.67 -20.38
C PHE A 11 12.53 14.80 -21.36
N ASN A 12 13.22 14.12 -22.26
CA ASN A 12 12.59 13.23 -23.24
C ASN A 12 12.16 11.87 -22.66
N LYS A 13 12.46 11.58 -21.39
CA LYS A 13 11.98 10.38 -20.68
C LYS A 13 10.66 10.60 -19.94
N GLY A 14 10.21 11.85 -19.79
CA GLY A 14 8.99 12.20 -19.09
C GLY A 14 7.93 12.79 -20.02
N CYS A 15 6.68 12.76 -19.57
CA CYS A 15 5.59 13.54 -20.16
C CYS A 15 5.34 14.74 -19.25
N PHE A 16 5.96 15.87 -19.55
CA PHE A 16 5.89 17.08 -18.71
C PHE A 16 4.74 17.97 -19.14
N GLU A 17 3.89 18.33 -18.18
CA GLU A 17 2.76 19.23 -18.38
C GLU A 17 2.86 20.45 -17.45
N PRO A 18 2.23 21.59 -17.79
CA PRO A 18 2.11 22.70 -16.85
C PRO A 18 1.40 22.27 -15.57
N ILE A 19 1.83 22.81 -14.43
CA ILE A 19 1.17 22.56 -13.13
C ILE A 19 -0.25 23.12 -13.18
N ASP A 20 -1.23 22.26 -12.91
CA ASP A 20 -2.60 22.69 -12.67
C ASP A 20 -2.73 23.30 -11.26
N ARG A 21 -2.91 24.62 -11.22
CA ARG A 21 -3.02 25.38 -9.96
C ARG A 21 -4.34 25.13 -9.23
N ASN A 22 -5.41 24.78 -9.94
CA ASN A 22 -6.69 24.45 -9.33
C ASN A 22 -6.55 23.13 -8.57
N PHE A 23 -5.95 22.12 -9.22
CA PHE A 23 -5.64 20.84 -8.58
C PHE A 23 -4.83 21.02 -7.28
N ILE A 24 -3.78 21.84 -7.31
CA ILE A 24 -2.97 22.12 -6.11
C ILE A 24 -3.79 22.79 -5.01
N THR A 25 -4.60 23.79 -5.36
CA THR A 25 -5.37 24.56 -4.39
C THR A 25 -6.43 23.70 -3.70
N GLU A 26 -7.19 22.94 -4.47
CA GLU A 26 -8.22 22.03 -3.97
C GLU A 26 -7.61 20.90 -3.12
N SER A 27 -6.54 20.28 -3.62
CA SER A 27 -5.85 19.20 -2.89
C SER A 27 -5.29 19.70 -1.56
N TYR A 28 -4.66 20.88 -1.55
CA TYR A 28 -4.13 21.48 -0.33
C TYR A 28 -5.23 21.78 0.70
N GLN A 29 -6.39 22.27 0.26
CA GLN A 29 -7.53 22.50 1.15
C GLN A 29 -8.05 21.19 1.76
N ALA A 30 -8.09 20.10 0.98
CA ALA A 30 -8.47 18.77 1.47
C ALA A 30 -7.45 18.16 2.45
N LEU A 31 -6.17 18.51 2.34
CA LEU A 31 -5.12 18.02 3.24
C LEU A 31 -5.14 18.67 4.63
N LYS A 32 -5.68 19.88 4.79
CA LYS A 32 -5.76 20.57 6.10
C LYS A 32 -6.44 19.75 7.20
N PRO A 33 -7.66 19.21 7.02
CA PRO A 33 -8.28 18.37 8.05
C PRO A 33 -7.52 17.06 8.27
N ILE A 34 -6.80 16.55 7.26
CA ILE A 34 -5.95 15.36 7.42
C ILE A 34 -4.76 15.68 8.32
N GLU A 35 -4.14 16.85 8.17
CA GLU A 35 -3.02 17.31 9.00
C GLU A 35 -3.42 17.36 10.50
N GLU A 36 -4.63 17.81 10.82
CA GLU A 36 -5.15 17.82 12.20
C GLU A 36 -5.21 16.40 12.79
N ILE A 37 -5.63 15.41 12.00
CA ILE A 37 -5.67 13.99 12.40
C ILE A 37 -4.24 13.46 12.56
N GLN A 38 -3.36 13.73 11.60
CA GLN A 38 -1.96 13.29 11.65
C GLN A 38 -1.25 13.83 12.90
N ASN A 39 -1.49 15.10 13.26
CA ASN A 39 -0.98 15.71 14.48
C ASN A 39 -1.55 15.03 15.74
N LYS A 40 -2.86 14.77 15.77
CA LYS A 40 -3.53 14.12 16.91
C LYS A 40 -2.98 12.71 17.19
N TYR A 41 -2.65 11.96 16.13
CA TYR A 41 -2.18 10.58 16.24
C TYR A 41 -0.66 10.41 16.05
N ASN A 42 0.08 11.51 15.90
CA ASN A 42 1.53 11.52 15.64
C ASN A 42 1.94 10.68 14.41
N LYS A 43 1.22 10.84 13.30
CA LYS A 43 1.39 10.09 12.03
C LYS A 43 1.66 11.02 10.85
N HIS A 44 2.85 11.60 10.80
CA HIS A 44 3.18 12.65 9.82
C HIS A 44 3.64 12.14 8.44
N ASP A 45 3.98 10.86 8.33
CA ASP A 45 4.31 10.25 7.05
C ASP A 45 3.03 9.87 6.29
N ASN A 46 2.78 10.53 5.16
CA ASN A 46 1.54 10.36 4.40
C ASN A 46 1.38 8.94 3.85
N ASP A 47 2.47 8.31 3.40
CA ASP A 47 2.41 6.95 2.84
C ASP A 47 2.02 5.95 3.93
N SER A 48 2.71 5.99 5.07
CA SER A 48 2.39 5.15 6.24
C SER A 48 0.98 5.43 6.78
N PHE A 49 0.58 6.70 6.87
CA PHE A 49 -0.74 7.09 7.35
C PHE A 49 -1.87 6.52 6.47
N LEU A 50 -1.77 6.67 5.15
CA LEU A 50 -2.79 6.18 4.22
C LEU A 50 -2.79 4.64 4.13
N ASN A 51 -1.62 4.01 4.19
CA ASN A 51 -1.51 2.55 4.23
C ASN A 51 -2.17 1.99 5.50
N GLU A 52 -1.83 2.50 6.68
CA GLU A 52 -2.41 2.04 7.94
C GLU A 52 -3.92 2.29 8.00
N LEU A 53 -4.41 3.43 7.50
CA LEU A 53 -5.84 3.71 7.41
C LEU A 53 -6.56 2.68 6.55
N ARG A 54 -6.06 2.42 5.33
CA ARG A 54 -6.62 1.42 4.42
C ARG A 54 -6.64 0.04 5.07
N ASP A 55 -5.51 -0.38 5.64
CA ASP A 55 -5.36 -1.72 6.17
C ASP A 55 -6.24 -1.92 7.42
N SER A 56 -6.35 -0.88 8.26
CA SER A 56 -7.26 -0.87 9.41
C SER A 56 -8.73 -0.97 9.00
N MET A 57 -9.14 -0.29 7.93
CA MET A 57 -10.53 -0.36 7.43
C MET A 57 -10.89 -1.77 6.95
N VAL A 58 -9.99 -2.42 6.22
CA VAL A 58 -10.20 -3.79 5.72
C VAL A 58 -10.14 -4.81 6.87
N ALA A 59 -9.17 -4.67 7.77
CA ALA A 59 -9.05 -5.52 8.96
C ALA A 59 -10.32 -5.46 9.82
N LEU A 60 -10.79 -4.24 10.12
CA LEU A 60 -12.03 -4.02 10.87
C LEU A 60 -13.25 -4.66 10.20
N TYR A 61 -13.36 -4.53 8.87
CA TYR A 61 -14.45 -5.15 8.11
C TYR A 61 -14.45 -6.68 8.16
N LEU A 62 -13.28 -7.31 8.30
CA LEU A 62 -13.09 -8.76 8.38
C LEU A 62 -12.96 -9.28 9.82
N ASP A 63 -13.26 -8.43 10.81
CA ASP A 63 -13.18 -8.71 12.25
C ASP A 63 -11.75 -9.00 12.76
N TYR A 64 -10.70 -8.46 12.14
CA TYR A 64 -9.33 -8.50 12.67
C TYR A 64 -9.10 -7.32 13.63
N GLU A 65 -8.67 -7.60 14.86
CA GLU A 65 -8.58 -6.56 15.91
C GLU A 65 -7.21 -5.90 16.02
N LEU A 66 -6.15 -6.50 15.44
CA LEU A 66 -4.78 -6.00 15.57
C LEU A 66 -4.23 -5.58 14.20
N ILE A 67 -3.67 -4.37 14.12
CA ILE A 67 -2.99 -3.84 12.93
C ILE A 67 -1.47 -3.81 13.14
N ASN A 68 -0.71 -4.11 12.09
CA ASN A 68 0.73 -3.96 12.10
C ASN A 68 1.11 -2.54 11.66
N ILE A 69 1.77 -1.81 12.56
CA ILE A 69 2.25 -0.43 12.31
C ILE A 69 3.72 -0.38 11.87
N GLN A 70 4.36 -1.54 11.69
CA GLN A 70 5.75 -1.66 11.24
C GLN A 70 5.81 -2.03 9.76
N LYS A 71 6.92 -1.69 9.10
CA LYS A 71 7.14 -1.96 7.67
C LYS A 71 7.24 -3.46 7.35
N HIS A 72 7.60 -4.28 8.32
CA HIS A 72 7.84 -5.71 8.15
C HIS A 72 6.71 -6.53 8.78
N GLY A 73 6.35 -7.64 8.14
CA GLY A 73 5.30 -8.55 8.60
C GLY A 73 4.06 -8.56 7.70
N LEU A 74 2.98 -9.11 8.25
CA LEU A 74 1.63 -9.13 7.68
C LEU A 74 0.84 -7.95 8.24
N ASP A 75 -0.19 -7.52 7.52
CA ASP A 75 -0.84 -6.23 7.75
C ASP A 75 -1.77 -6.25 8.99
N ALA A 76 -2.45 -7.37 9.27
CA ALA A 76 -3.30 -7.52 10.46
C ALA A 76 -3.26 -8.92 11.09
N LYS A 77 -3.74 -9.05 12.34
CA LYS A 77 -3.85 -10.31 13.08
C LYS A 77 -5.14 -10.34 13.91
N ARG A 78 -5.77 -11.52 14.05
CA ARG A 78 -6.77 -11.74 15.09
C ARG A 78 -6.13 -11.77 16.46
N SER A 79 -6.83 -11.24 17.45
CA SER A 79 -6.38 -11.24 18.84
C SER A 79 -6.40 -12.63 19.49
N SER A 80 -7.34 -13.49 19.05
CA SER A 80 -7.66 -14.78 19.68
C SER A 80 -7.09 -16.00 18.97
N SER A 81 -6.47 -15.83 17.79
CA SER A 81 -5.94 -16.92 16.96
C SER A 81 -4.65 -16.51 16.24
N ASP A 82 -3.92 -17.49 15.71
CA ASP A 82 -2.75 -17.24 14.83
C ASP A 82 -3.17 -17.07 13.36
N GLU A 83 -4.29 -16.37 13.15
CA GLU A 83 -4.74 -15.95 11.84
C GLU A 83 -4.20 -14.55 11.54
N PHE A 84 -3.48 -14.45 10.43
CA PHE A 84 -2.92 -13.21 9.92
C PHE A 84 -3.59 -12.83 8.60
N LEU A 85 -3.53 -11.55 8.27
CA LEU A 85 -4.12 -10.99 7.07
C LEU A 85 -3.08 -10.15 6.34
N GLU A 86 -2.94 -10.42 5.04
CA GLU A 86 -2.22 -9.57 4.10
C GLU A 86 -3.24 -8.83 3.24
N ILE A 87 -3.08 -7.52 3.12
CA ILE A 87 -3.98 -6.62 2.41
C ILE A 87 -3.23 -6.03 1.22
N LYS A 88 -3.85 -6.13 0.05
CA LYS A 88 -3.35 -5.57 -1.20
C LYS A 88 -4.48 -4.87 -1.93
N GLN A 89 -4.18 -3.69 -2.46
CA GLN A 89 -5.12 -2.92 -3.26
C GLN A 89 -4.74 -3.02 -4.73
N VAL A 90 -5.75 -3.11 -5.58
CA VAL A 90 -5.59 -3.06 -7.02
C VAL A 90 -6.75 -2.30 -7.66
N SER A 91 -6.51 -1.65 -8.81
CA SER A 91 -7.55 -0.93 -9.54
C SER A 91 -8.25 -1.85 -10.54
N PHE A 92 -9.57 -1.98 -10.44
CA PHE A 92 -10.39 -2.67 -11.46
C PHE A 92 -10.31 -2.03 -12.84
N GLN A 93 -9.91 -0.76 -12.91
CA GLN A 93 -9.72 -0.07 -14.17
C GLN A 93 -8.35 -0.37 -14.81
N SER A 94 -7.43 -0.98 -14.06
CA SER A 94 -6.11 -1.36 -14.55
C SER A 94 -6.24 -2.25 -15.79
N GLN A 95 -5.56 -1.85 -16.86
CA GLN A 95 -5.51 -2.62 -18.11
C GLN A 95 -5.03 -4.05 -17.86
N LEU A 96 -4.08 -4.24 -16.95
CA LEU A 96 -3.55 -5.55 -16.61
C LEU A 96 -4.62 -6.51 -16.07
N ILE A 97 -5.57 -6.03 -15.26
CA ILE A 97 -6.67 -6.89 -14.75
C ILE A 97 -7.69 -7.21 -15.84
N LYS A 98 -7.87 -6.30 -16.80
CA LYS A 98 -8.81 -6.50 -17.92
C LYS A 98 -8.23 -7.42 -18.99
N GLU A 99 -6.92 -7.30 -19.25
CA GLU A 99 -6.21 -8.02 -20.33
C GLU A 99 -5.73 -9.40 -19.88
N PHE A 100 -5.34 -9.54 -18.62
CA PHE A 100 -5.00 -10.82 -18.04
C PHE A 100 -6.16 -11.24 -17.14
N GLU A 101 -6.77 -12.40 -17.39
CA GLU A 101 -7.83 -12.97 -16.55
C GLU A 101 -7.28 -13.30 -15.15
N PHE A 102 -7.05 -12.28 -14.33
CA PHE A 102 -6.51 -12.41 -12.99
C PHE A 102 -7.51 -13.21 -12.15
N LYS A 103 -7.18 -14.47 -11.86
CA LYS A 103 -7.88 -15.29 -10.88
C LYS A 103 -7.29 -15.00 -9.52
N MET A 104 -8.02 -14.28 -8.67
CA MET A 104 -7.71 -14.25 -7.24
C MET A 104 -7.93 -15.65 -6.70
N LYS A 105 -6.85 -16.34 -6.35
CA LYS A 105 -6.93 -17.61 -5.64
C LYS A 105 -6.86 -17.33 -4.15
N PRO A 106 -7.84 -17.75 -3.35
CA PRO A 106 -7.68 -17.77 -1.91
C PRO A 106 -6.51 -18.71 -1.58
N ILE A 107 -5.56 -18.24 -0.78
CA ILE A 107 -4.42 -19.05 -0.33
C ILE A 107 -4.89 -19.87 0.86
N ASP A 108 -5.71 -20.88 0.55
CA ASP A 108 -6.13 -21.90 1.53
C ASP A 108 -5.14 -23.08 1.50
N SER A 109 -3.95 -22.83 0.95
CA SER A 109 -3.13 -23.84 0.31
C SER A 109 -1.88 -24.18 1.12
N LYS A 110 -1.46 -25.44 0.98
CA LYS A 110 -0.38 -26.14 1.68
C LYS A 110 0.79 -25.24 2.11
N GLU A 111 1.32 -25.50 3.31
CA GLU A 111 2.46 -24.80 3.94
C GLU A 111 3.59 -24.42 2.96
N GLN A 112 3.94 -25.30 2.01
CA GLN A 112 4.98 -25.04 1.02
C GLN A 112 4.67 -23.87 0.06
N GLU A 113 3.40 -23.66 -0.32
CA GLU A 113 3.01 -22.50 -1.14
C GLU A 113 3.15 -21.20 -0.36
N LEU A 114 2.78 -21.20 0.93
CA LEU A 114 3.01 -20.07 1.83
C LEU A 114 4.50 -19.77 1.98
N ILE A 115 5.34 -20.79 2.20
CA ILE A 115 6.80 -20.62 2.26
C ILE A 115 7.34 -20.02 0.96
N ASN A 116 6.87 -20.47 -0.19
CA ASN A 116 7.32 -19.93 -1.48
C ASN A 116 6.91 -18.46 -1.67
N LEU A 117 5.68 -18.11 -1.30
CA LEU A 117 5.19 -16.74 -1.31
C LEU A 117 5.99 -15.84 -0.36
N PHE A 118 6.27 -16.32 0.85
CA PHE A 118 7.09 -15.59 1.80
C PHE A 118 8.52 -15.44 1.35
N ASN A 119 9.09 -16.44 0.68
CA ASN A 119 10.42 -16.31 0.07
C ASN A 119 10.43 -15.25 -1.04
N LEU A 120 9.39 -15.18 -1.87
CA LEU A 120 9.26 -14.14 -2.89
C LEU A 120 9.15 -12.74 -2.28
N LYS A 121 8.39 -12.58 -1.19
CA LYS A 121 8.14 -11.28 -0.56
C LYS A 121 9.30 -10.80 0.32
N PHE A 122 9.88 -11.72 1.10
CA PHE A 122 10.83 -11.40 2.17
C PHE A 122 12.26 -11.91 1.91
N GLY A 123 12.50 -12.64 0.81
CA GLY A 123 13.81 -13.21 0.47
C GLY A 123 14.00 -14.60 1.10
N HIS A 124 14.96 -14.77 2.00
CA HIS A 124 15.13 -16.05 2.72
C HIS A 124 14.20 -16.10 3.93
N PHE A 125 13.03 -16.71 3.77
CA PHE A 125 12.06 -16.91 4.84
C PHE A 125 12.37 -18.16 5.66
N SER A 126 12.44 -18.01 6.98
CA SER A 126 12.26 -19.10 7.94
C SER A 126 11.27 -18.64 9.02
N TRP A 127 10.45 -19.55 9.52
CA TRP A 127 9.51 -19.25 10.60
C TRP A 127 10.21 -18.73 11.87
N GLU A 128 11.41 -19.26 12.17
CA GLU A 128 12.22 -18.87 13.32
C GLU A 128 12.77 -17.44 13.22
N ASN A 129 13.01 -16.93 12.01
CA ASN A 129 13.59 -15.60 11.80
C ASN A 129 12.59 -14.45 12.04
N TYR A 130 11.27 -14.73 12.02
CA TYR A 130 10.21 -13.71 12.07
C TYR A 130 9.23 -13.88 13.24
N LEU A 131 9.33 -14.97 14.02
CA LEU A 131 8.50 -15.21 15.21
C LEU A 131 9.27 -14.99 16.53
N ALA A 132 10.54 -14.61 16.48
CA ALA A 132 11.39 -14.24 17.62
C ALA A 132 11.39 -12.72 17.85
#